data_AF-A0A2D5E925-F1
#
_entry.id   AF-A0A2D5E925-F1
#
_cell.length_a   1.000
_cell.length_b   1.000
_cell.length_c   1.000
_cell.angle_alpha   90.00
_cell.angle_beta   90.00
_cell.angle_gamma   90.00
#
_symmetry.space_group_name_H-M   'P 1'
#
loop_
_entity.id
_entity.type
_entity.pdbx_description
1 polymer ?
#
loop_
_entity_poly.entity_id
_entity_poly.type
_entity_poly.pdbx_seq_one_letter_code
_entity_poly.pdbx_strand_id
1 'polypeptide(L)'
;MVRLDPAEPVIREPGTMKATNSIKIVVSDLGSPADVEYSGNARCTWEDLGGFRIKVPAGEYNARLISVSFNGSVGPASVDGTRLMFVASGVGPVAFTDDREISAFLFFNDDTDHAGVLREVRRSE
;
A
#
# COMPACT_ATOMS: atom_id res chain seq x y z
N MET A 1 0.20 -14.57 4.28
CA MET A 1 -0.47 -13.77 3.22
C MET A 1 -1.11 -12.52 3.83
N VAL A 2 -1.02 -11.36 3.17
CA VAL A 2 -1.63 -10.09 3.65
C VAL A 2 -2.92 -9.79 2.88
N ARG A 3 -4.01 -9.46 3.59
CA ARG A 3 -5.28 -8.99 3.01
C ARG A 3 -5.64 -7.61 3.57
N LEU A 4 -6.17 -6.76 2.69
CA LEU A 4 -6.68 -5.42 3.00
C LEU A 4 -8.18 -5.40 2.78
N ASP A 5 -8.92 -4.84 3.73
CA ASP A 5 -10.37 -4.66 3.63
C ASP A 5 -10.76 -3.21 3.98
N PRO A 6 -11.28 -2.43 3.01
CA PRO A 6 -11.49 -2.80 1.61
C PRO A 6 -10.18 -3.00 0.83
N ALA A 7 -10.24 -3.77 -0.26
CA ALA A 7 -9.11 -3.96 -1.17
C ALA A 7 -8.76 -2.66 -1.92
N GLU A 8 -7.47 -2.46 -2.18
CA GLU A 8 -6.97 -1.26 -2.86
C GLU A 8 -6.89 -1.40 -4.39
N PRO A 9 -7.01 -0.28 -5.13
CA PRO A 9 -7.41 1.05 -4.66
C PRO A 9 -8.93 1.21 -4.59
N VAL A 10 -9.44 1.88 -3.54
CA VAL A 10 -10.86 2.29 -3.48
C VAL A 10 -10.99 3.70 -4.03
N ILE A 11 -11.47 3.80 -5.28
CA ILE A 11 -11.81 5.10 -5.89
C ILE A 11 -13.10 5.61 -5.22
N ARG A 12 -13.02 6.79 -4.59
CA ARG A 12 -14.10 7.41 -3.80
C ARG A 12 -15.01 8.30 -4.64
N GLU A 13 -16.16 8.65 -4.08
CA GLU A 13 -17.16 9.49 -4.73
C GLU A 13 -16.63 10.91 -5.06
N PRO A 14 -17.11 11.52 -6.15
CA PRO A 14 -16.70 12.86 -6.57
C PRO A 14 -16.97 13.93 -5.49
N GLY A 15 -16.07 14.91 -5.37
CA GLY A 15 -16.30 16.12 -4.57
C GLY A 15 -15.56 16.20 -3.24
N THR A 16 -14.92 15.11 -2.80
CA THR A 16 -14.04 15.14 -1.62
C THR A 16 -12.58 15.05 -2.05
N MET A 17 -11.83 16.14 -1.87
CA MET A 17 -10.40 16.16 -2.21
C MET A 17 -9.53 15.38 -1.22
N LYS A 18 -10.02 15.12 0.01
CA LYS A 18 -9.28 14.37 1.02
C LYS A 18 -10.20 13.53 1.89
N ALA A 19 -9.93 12.23 1.99
CA ALA A 19 -10.71 11.31 2.79
C ALA A 19 -9.80 10.38 3.60
N THR A 20 -10.02 10.29 4.91
CA THR A 20 -9.30 9.36 5.79
C THR A 20 -10.23 8.26 6.26
N ASN A 21 -9.78 7.01 6.18
CA ASN A 21 -10.53 5.83 6.60
C ASN A 21 -9.62 4.88 7.38
N SER A 22 -10.23 4.05 8.22
CA SER A 22 -9.55 2.90 8.80
C SER A 22 -9.73 1.72 7.86
N ILE A 23 -8.65 1.09 7.43
CA ILE A 23 -8.67 -0.17 6.69
C ILE A 23 -8.25 -1.30 7.62
N LYS A 24 -8.93 -2.44 7.53
CA LYS A 24 -8.54 -3.64 8.26
C LYS A 24 -7.42 -4.33 7.49
N ILE A 25 -6.38 -4.72 8.21
CA ILE A 25 -5.27 -5.49 7.68
C ILE A 25 -5.24 -6.83 8.41
N VAL A 26 -5.17 -7.90 7.64
CA VAL A 26 -5.09 -9.27 8.14
C VAL A 26 -3.83 -9.92 7.59
N VAL A 27 -3.02 -10.50 8.46
CA VAL A 27 -1.86 -11.30 8.13
C VAL A 27 -2.15 -12.74 8.55
N SER A 28 -2.21 -13.61 7.55
CA SER A 28 -2.43 -15.05 7.74
C SER A 28 -1.14 -15.82 7.56
N ASP A 29 -1.07 -16.99 8.20
CA ASP A 29 0.00 -17.96 7.96
C ASP A 29 0.07 -18.34 6.46
N LEU A 30 1.28 -18.63 5.96
CA LEU A 30 1.49 -19.00 4.56
C LEU A 30 1.13 -20.47 4.28
N GLY A 31 1.38 -21.37 5.24
CA GLY A 31 1.02 -22.78 5.14
C GLY A 31 -0.49 -23.03 5.26
N SER A 32 -1.17 -22.17 6.03
CA SER A 32 -2.61 -22.21 6.28
C SER A 32 -3.23 -20.81 6.17
N PRO A 33 -3.55 -20.32 4.96
CA PRO A 33 -4.08 -18.97 4.75
C PRO A 33 -5.44 -18.66 5.41
N ALA A 34 -6.10 -19.65 6.00
CA ALA A 34 -7.30 -19.50 6.81
C ALA A 34 -6.98 -19.07 8.26
N ASP A 35 -5.76 -19.34 8.73
CA ASP A 35 -5.33 -19.04 10.08
C ASP A 35 -4.76 -17.63 10.13
N VAL A 36 -5.46 -16.75 10.85
CA VAL A 36 -5.06 -15.35 11.04
C VAL A 36 -4.07 -15.29 12.19
N GLU A 37 -2.83 -14.94 11.87
CA GLU A 37 -1.75 -14.81 12.85
C GLU A 37 -1.75 -13.42 13.50
N TYR A 38 -1.98 -12.38 12.70
CA TYR A 38 -2.10 -11.00 13.17
C TYR A 38 -3.24 -10.26 12.47
N SER A 39 -3.91 -9.37 13.20
CA SER A 39 -4.87 -8.44 12.61
C SER A 39 -4.79 -7.07 13.28
N GLY A 40 -5.08 -6.03 12.51
CA GLY A 40 -5.05 -4.66 12.98
C GLY A 40 -5.71 -3.73 12.00
N ASN A 41 -5.57 -2.44 12.27
CA ASN A 41 -6.10 -1.39 11.43
C ASN A 41 -4.98 -0.43 11.02
N ALA A 42 -5.01 0.00 9.76
CA ALA A 42 -4.20 1.12 9.31
C ALA A 42 -5.10 2.30 8.95
N ARG A 43 -4.63 3.49 9.28
CA ARG A 43 -5.20 4.72 8.76
C ARG A 43 -4.77 4.84 7.30
N CYS A 44 -5.76 4.92 6.41
CA CYS A 44 -5.58 5.16 4.99
C CYS A 44 -6.11 6.55 4.64
N THR A 45 -5.26 7.44 4.13
CA THR A 45 -5.67 8.77 3.68
C THR A 45 -5.55 8.88 2.18
N TRP A 46 -6.66 9.22 1.54
CA TRP A 46 -6.77 9.50 0.12
C TRP A 46 -6.75 11.00 -0.09
N GLU A 47 -5.97 11.47 -1.04
CA GLU A 47 -5.94 12.87 -1.42
C GLU A 47 -5.92 13.00 -2.94
N ASP A 48 -6.86 13.76 -3.49
CA ASP A 48 -6.90 14.11 -4.90
C ASP A 48 -6.10 15.40 -5.13
N LEU A 49 -4.94 15.23 -5.77
CA LEU A 49 -3.95 16.27 -5.99
C LEU A 49 -4.19 17.06 -7.29
N GLY A 50 -5.24 16.74 -8.06
CA GLY A 50 -5.62 17.52 -9.24
C GLY A 50 -5.56 16.77 -10.56
N GLY A 51 -5.89 17.49 -11.63
CA GLY A 51 -5.95 16.95 -12.99
C GLY A 51 -4.66 17.19 -13.78
N PHE A 52 -4.24 16.18 -14.53
CA PHE A 52 -3.03 16.21 -15.35
C PHE A 52 -3.26 15.52 -16.69
N ARG A 53 -2.57 16.00 -17.73
CA ARG A 53 -2.43 15.29 -18.99
C ARG A 53 -1.13 14.50 -18.96
N ILE A 54 -1.23 13.17 -18.98
CA ILE A 54 -0.09 12.27 -18.80
C ILE A 54 0.13 11.47 -20.08
N LYS A 55 1.39 11.35 -20.49
CA LYS A 55 1.83 10.47 -21.58
C LYS A 55 2.50 9.23 -21.02
N VAL A 56 1.99 8.06 -21.39
CA VAL A 56 2.54 6.74 -21.07
C VAL A 56 2.73 5.96 -22.37
N PRO A 57 3.45 4.82 -22.38
CA PRO A 57 3.64 4.03 -23.61
C PRO A 57 2.33 3.63 -24.32
N ALA A 58 1.25 3.43 -23.56
CA ALA A 58 -0.07 3.09 -24.11
C ALA A 58 -0.82 4.28 -24.74
N GLY A 59 -0.37 5.52 -24.53
CA GLY A 59 -1.00 6.71 -25.08
C GLY A 59 -1.00 7.92 -24.14
N GLU A 60 -1.87 8.88 -24.44
CA GLU A 60 -2.06 10.07 -23.62
C GLU A 60 -3.44 10.06 -22.95
N TYR A 61 -3.48 10.42 -21.67
CA TYR A 61 -4.69 10.38 -20.85
C TYR A 61 -4.88 11.69 -20.08
N ASN A 62 -6.14 12.13 -19.97
CA ASN A 62 -6.53 13.08 -18.93
C ASN A 62 -6.78 12.27 -17.65
N ALA A 63 -5.94 12.47 -16.64
CA ALA A 63 -5.94 11.70 -15.40
C ALA A 63 -6.01 12.60 -14.17
N ARG A 64 -6.49 12.05 -13.05
CA ARG A 64 -6.35 12.66 -11.72
C ARG A 64 -5.15 12.04 -11.02
N LEU A 65 -4.35 12.86 -10.34
CA LEU A 65 -3.29 12.36 -9.47
C LEU A 65 -3.86 12.15 -8.07
N ILE A 66 -3.80 10.92 -7.58
CA ILE A 66 -4.28 10.53 -6.27
C ILE A 66 -3.09 10.12 -5.41
N SER A 67 -2.98 10.69 -4.22
CA SER A 67 -2.10 10.23 -3.15
C SER A 67 -2.86 9.32 -2.21
N VAL A 68 -2.23 8.22 -1.80
CA VAL A 68 -2.74 7.29 -0.81
C VAL A 68 -1.65 7.05 0.22
N SER A 69 -1.89 7.46 1.46
CA SER A 69 -0.96 7.22 2.56
C SER A 69 -1.52 6.22 3.56
N PHE A 70 -0.64 5.35 4.06
CA PHE A 70 -0.94 4.33 5.05
C PHE A 70 -0.11 4.59 6.29
N ASN A 71 -0.76 4.53 7.44
CA ASN A 71 -0.08 4.57 8.72
C ASN A 71 -0.78 3.62 9.69
N GLY A 72 -0.06 2.60 10.16
CA GLY A 72 -0.60 1.66 11.13
C GLY A 72 0.35 0.53 11.48
N SER A 73 -0.08 -0.32 12.40
CA SER A 73 0.67 -1.50 12.83
C SER A 73 -0.24 -2.71 13.00
N VAL A 74 0.28 -3.88 12.65
CA VAL A 74 -0.39 -5.18 12.72
C VAL A 74 0.62 -6.19 13.25
N GLY A 75 0.45 -6.62 14.50
CA GLY A 75 1.45 -7.45 15.17
C GLY A 75 2.82 -6.76 15.23
N PRO A 76 3.93 -7.44 14.89
CA PRO A 76 5.26 -6.83 14.81
C PRO A 76 5.47 -5.92 13.59
N ALA A 77 4.53 -5.89 12.65
CA ALA A 77 4.66 -5.12 11.42
C ALA A 77 4.10 -3.70 11.56
N SER A 78 4.85 -2.70 11.10
CA SER A 78 4.31 -1.36 10.84
C SER A 78 4.28 -1.10 9.34
N VAL A 79 3.27 -0.33 8.91
CA VAL A 79 3.17 0.20 7.55
C VAL A 79 3.20 1.72 7.66
N ASP A 80 4.21 2.31 7.03
CA ASP A 80 4.25 3.72 6.69
C ASP A 80 4.62 3.80 5.21
N GLY A 81 3.77 4.43 4.42
CA GLY A 81 3.98 4.46 2.99
C GLY A 81 3.03 5.40 2.31
N THR A 82 3.51 6.00 1.22
CA THR A 82 2.70 6.88 0.38
C THR A 82 2.83 6.43 -1.06
N ARG A 83 1.69 6.21 -1.71
CA ARG A 83 1.59 5.85 -3.11
C ARG A 83 0.94 6.98 -3.89
N LEU A 84 1.53 7.32 -5.04
CA LEU A 84 0.95 8.24 -6.01
C LEU A 84 0.41 7.43 -7.20
N MET A 85 -0.80 7.77 -7.66
CA MET A 85 -1.43 7.11 -8.80
C MET A 85 -2.09 8.12 -9.72
N PHE A 86 -1.80 8.03 -11.01
CA PHE A 86 -2.60 8.67 -12.05
C PHE A 86 -3.74 7.75 -12.45
N VAL A 87 -4.98 8.21 -12.29
CA VAL A 87 -6.20 7.46 -12.59
C VAL A 87 -6.96 8.18 -13.69
N ALA A 88 -7.20 7.48 -14.81
CA ALA A 88 -7.98 7.99 -15.93
C ALA A 88 -9.41 7.43 -15.91
N SER A 89 -10.38 8.31 -16.19
CA SER A 89 -11.80 7.93 -16.19
C SER A 89 -12.08 6.84 -17.24
N GLY A 90 -12.81 5.79 -16.85
CA GLY A 90 -13.13 4.65 -17.71
C GLY A 90 -11.97 3.70 -18.02
N VAL A 91 -10.76 3.98 -17.52
CA VAL A 91 -9.54 3.17 -17.74
C VAL A 91 -8.98 2.64 -16.43
N GLY A 92 -9.01 3.45 -15.37
CA GLY A 92 -8.39 3.12 -14.08
C GLY A 92 -6.96 3.67 -13.97
N PRO A 93 -6.11 3.09 -13.10
CA PRO A 93 -4.73 3.52 -12.93
C PRO A 93 -3.92 3.36 -14.22
N VAL A 94 -3.28 4.45 -14.69
CA VAL A 94 -2.46 4.48 -15.91
C VAL A 94 -0.96 4.63 -15.62
N ALA A 95 -0.62 5.13 -14.43
CA ALA A 95 0.75 5.21 -13.92
C ALA A 95 0.71 5.31 -12.39
N PHE A 96 1.71 4.77 -11.70
CA PHE A 96 1.81 4.88 -10.25
C PHE A 96 3.25 4.73 -9.76
N THR A 97 3.52 5.28 -8.58
CA THR A 97 4.68 4.90 -7.78
C THR A 97 4.27 3.77 -6.83
N ASP A 98 5.21 2.90 -6.48
CA ASP A 98 5.01 1.94 -5.41
C ASP A 98 6.18 2.08 -4.43
N ASP A 99 6.06 3.08 -3.54
CA ASP A 99 7.03 3.33 -2.48
C ASP A 99 6.37 2.98 -1.14
N ARG A 100 6.40 1.68 -0.83
CA ARG A 100 5.89 1.14 0.43
C ARG A 100 7.08 0.68 1.26
N GLU A 101 7.40 1.46 2.29
CA GLU A 101 8.34 1.03 3.32
C GLU A 101 7.58 0.18 4.35
N ILE A 102 7.48 -1.11 4.06
CA ILE A 102 6.95 -2.08 5.02
C ILE A 102 8.13 -2.56 5.85
N SER A 103 8.28 -1.98 7.04
CA SER A 103 9.38 -2.23 7.99
C SER A 103 9.50 -3.69 8.42
N ALA A 104 8.45 -4.47 8.18
CA ALA A 104 8.37 -5.87 8.54
C ALA A 104 7.84 -6.71 7.38
N PHE A 105 8.57 -6.72 6.27
CA PHE A 105 8.60 -7.91 5.43
C PHE A 105 9.27 -9.03 6.25
N LEU A 106 8.56 -9.53 7.26
CA LEU A 106 8.95 -10.68 8.05
C LEU A 106 8.91 -11.88 7.11
N PHE A 107 10.09 -12.37 6.77
CA PHE A 107 10.26 -13.77 6.42
C PHE A 107 9.92 -14.59 7.67
N PHE A 108 8.63 -14.75 7.98
CA PHE A 108 8.20 -15.87 8.80
C PHE A 108 8.25 -17.09 7.90
N ASN A 109 9.43 -17.69 7.85
CA ASN A 109 9.56 -19.08 7.49
C ASN A 109 9.30 -19.87 8.80
N ASP A 110 8.07 -20.32 8.99
CA ASP A 110 7.66 -21.06 10.20
C ASP A 110 8.38 -22.44 10.34
N ASP A 111 9.22 -22.82 9.37
CA ASP A 111 9.88 -24.12 9.34
C ASP A 111 11.40 -24.12 9.55
N THR A 112 12.06 -23.01 9.91
CA THR A 112 13.48 -23.09 10.33
C THR A 112 13.94 -21.91 11.19
N ASP A 113 14.60 -22.22 12.32
CA ASP A 113 15.19 -21.37 13.37
C ASP A 113 16.23 -20.30 12.92
N HIS A 114 15.96 -19.55 11.84
CA HIS A 114 16.86 -18.50 11.34
C HIS A 114 16.09 -17.21 11.07
N ALA A 115 15.97 -16.34 12.08
CA ALA A 115 15.57 -14.96 11.91
C ALA A 115 16.76 -14.13 11.40
N GLY A 116 16.66 -13.61 10.17
CA GLY A 116 17.61 -12.64 9.61
C GLY A 116 17.15 -11.21 9.89
N VAL A 117 18.00 -10.38 10.50
CA VAL A 117 17.74 -8.95 10.69
C VAL A 117 18.39 -8.16 9.55
N LEU A 118 17.61 -7.34 8.85
CA LEU A 118 18.13 -6.36 7.89
C LEU A 118 18.87 -5.26 8.67
N ARG A 119 20.17 -5.10 8.45
CA ARG A 119 20.93 -3.97 8.98
C ARG A 119 21.27 -2.98 7.86
N GLU A 120 21.14 -1.70 8.18
CA GLU A 120 21.56 -0.57 7.35
C GLU A 120 23.02 -0.79 6.89
N VAL A 121 23.24 -0.83 5.57
CA VAL A 121 24.59 -0.85 4.99
C VAL A 121 24.97 0.58 4.64
N ARG A 122 25.83 1.19 5.47
CA ARG A 122 26.47 2.45 5.11
C ARG A 122 27.64 2.15 4.18
N ARG A 123 27.63 2.73 2.97
CA ARG A 123 28.80 2.72 2.09
C ARG A 123 29.90 3.57 2.71
N SER A 124 31.07 2.98 2.93
CA SER A 124 32.30 3.72 3.15
C SER A 124 32.76 4.33 1.83
N GLU A 125 33.08 5.63 1.84
CA GLU A 125 33.80 6.32 0.76
C GLU A 125 35.22 5.77 0.58
#